data_AF-A0AAN8XG08-F1
#
_entry.id   AF-A0AAN8XG08-F1
#
_cell.length_a   1.000
_cell.length_b   1.000
_cell.length_c   1.000
_cell.angle_alpha   90.00
_cell.angle_beta   90.00
_cell.angle_gamma   90.00
#
_symmetry.space_group_name_H-M   'P 1'
#
loop_
_entity.id
_entity.type
_entity.pdbx_description
1 polymer ?
#
loop_
_entity_poly.entity_id
_entity_poly.type
_entity_poly.pdbx_seq_one_letter_code
_entity_poly.pdbx_strand_id
1 'polypeptide(L)'
;MGAIRKLAPFLMCQCHSFYQYLAGKAFNFCVSNVNGFVTPSLSWRKLSRMCSKVLTESPMKLPVAEEAVVDLEKGCNLLDPAVKKLFTSTSPSTSPLKTGAEAKPTMSLFPASLFLQRSFDIMTANASSDKKREARPFTVSIEGNIGSGKSTFLQHFSALPGVSTFQEPLNLWTNLQGHNLLGKLYEDPERWSFLFQSYVQLTRLGIHLQKTDCPVKLIERSLQNNRYCFVESALDSGKLKGAEYSVLCEYYDLLESKLDIGIDLIVYLRSTPEVVHNRMLKRGRAEEAGVPLEYLKLVHNYYEKWLLQHQPRAPPAPVLIIDANKELGEVVKEYNENKSFIMGEKPLIIPTAMKR
;
A
#
# COMPACT_ATOMS: atom_id res chain seq x y z
N MET A 1 0.21 10.16 -43.61
CA MET A 1 0.89 8.93 -43.13
C MET A 1 2.15 9.22 -42.30
N GLY A 2 2.15 10.21 -41.39
CA GLY A 2 3.33 10.55 -40.55
C GLY A 2 3.15 10.29 -39.05
N ALA A 3 1.91 10.15 -38.55
CA ALA A 3 1.63 10.04 -37.11
C ALA A 3 1.58 8.59 -36.59
N ILE A 4 1.30 7.60 -37.45
CA ILE A 4 1.22 6.18 -37.05
C ILE A 4 2.62 5.59 -36.78
N ARG A 5 3.70 6.19 -37.28
CA ARG A 5 5.09 5.75 -37.00
C ARG A 5 5.65 6.22 -35.66
N LYS A 6 4.98 7.12 -34.92
CA LYS A 6 5.48 7.61 -33.61
C LYS A 6 4.81 6.98 -32.38
N LEU A 7 3.70 6.26 -32.54
CA LEU A 7 3.01 5.55 -31.46
C LEU A 7 3.35 4.06 -31.37
N ALA A 8 3.87 3.46 -32.45
CA ALA A 8 4.28 2.06 -32.47
C ALA A 8 5.41 1.70 -31.47
N PRO A 9 6.43 2.55 -31.20
CA PRO A 9 7.47 2.22 -30.23
C PRO A 9 6.98 2.22 -28.76
N PHE A 10 5.91 2.95 -28.46
CA PHE A 10 5.42 3.14 -27.10
C PHE A 10 4.44 2.04 -26.67
N LEU A 11 3.57 1.58 -27.58
CA LEU A 11 2.77 0.37 -27.35
C LEU A 11 3.64 -0.90 -27.30
N MET A 12 4.71 -0.95 -28.09
CA MET A 12 5.67 -2.06 -28.05
C MET A 12 6.45 -2.11 -26.72
N CYS A 13 6.70 -0.98 -26.05
CA CYS A 13 7.45 -0.96 -24.79
C CYS A 13 6.62 -1.53 -23.62
N GLN A 14 5.32 -1.23 -23.55
CA GLN A 14 4.43 -1.83 -22.54
C GLN A 14 4.16 -3.32 -22.80
N CYS A 15 4.06 -3.72 -24.07
CA CYS A 15 4.03 -5.14 -24.42
C CYS A 15 5.36 -5.84 -24.12
N HIS A 16 6.52 -5.18 -24.26
CA HIS A 16 7.83 -5.78 -24.00
C HIS A 16 8.06 -6.08 -22.51
N SER A 17 7.64 -5.19 -21.60
CA SER A 17 7.73 -5.45 -20.16
C SER A 17 6.79 -6.57 -19.72
N PHE A 18 5.60 -6.66 -20.32
CA PHE A 18 4.66 -7.76 -20.07
C PHE A 18 5.16 -9.08 -20.67
N TYR A 19 5.80 -9.05 -21.85
CA TYR A 19 6.43 -10.20 -22.48
C TYR A 19 7.68 -10.67 -21.72
N GLN A 20 8.49 -9.77 -21.15
CA GLN A 20 9.63 -10.14 -20.31
C GLN A 20 9.18 -10.80 -19.00
N TYR A 21 8.05 -10.35 -18.44
CA TYR A 21 7.43 -10.98 -17.28
C TYR A 21 6.89 -12.40 -17.60
N LEU A 22 6.21 -12.56 -18.73
CA LEU A 22 5.73 -13.87 -19.20
C LEU A 22 6.87 -14.81 -19.61
N ALA A 23 7.91 -14.30 -20.28
CA ALA A 23 9.11 -15.04 -20.64
C ALA A 23 9.94 -15.45 -19.42
N GLY A 24 10.00 -14.61 -18.38
CA GLY A 24 10.60 -14.94 -17.09
C GLY A 24 9.85 -16.05 -16.35
N LYS A 25 8.51 -16.04 -16.40
CA LYS A 25 7.69 -17.15 -15.87
C LYS A 25 7.86 -18.44 -16.67
N ALA A 26 7.94 -18.35 -18.01
CA ALA A 26 8.22 -19.50 -18.87
C ALA A 26 9.63 -20.07 -18.66
N PHE A 27 10.63 -19.22 -18.40
CA PHE A 27 12.00 -19.62 -18.08
C PHE A 27 12.06 -20.38 -16.75
N ASN A 28 11.42 -19.86 -15.70
CA ASN A 28 11.35 -20.55 -14.41
C ASN A 28 10.61 -21.89 -14.50
N PHE A 29 9.56 -21.99 -15.33
CA PHE A 29 8.85 -23.24 -15.57
C PHE A 29 9.70 -24.29 -16.33
N CYS A 30 10.54 -23.85 -17.28
CA CYS A 30 11.45 -24.73 -18.02
C CYS A 30 12.62 -25.23 -17.16
N VAL A 31 13.19 -24.36 -16.31
CA VAL A 31 14.32 -24.72 -15.42
C VAL A 31 13.88 -25.69 -14.33
N SER A 32 12.64 -25.62 -13.85
CA SER A 32 12.11 -26.57 -12.87
C SER A 32 11.76 -27.97 -13.44
N ASN A 33 11.67 -28.12 -14.76
CA ASN A 33 11.23 -29.36 -15.40
C ASN A 33 12.29 -30.08 -16.25
N VAL A 34 13.53 -29.57 -16.32
CA VAL A 34 14.62 -30.21 -17.07
C VAL A 34 15.69 -30.68 -16.10
N ASN A 35 15.69 -31.98 -15.79
CA ASN A 35 16.82 -32.67 -15.19
C ASN A 35 17.98 -32.70 -16.20
N GLY A 36 19.08 -32.01 -15.88
CA GLY A 36 20.40 -32.29 -16.46
C GLY A 36 21.06 -31.13 -17.20
N PHE A 37 22.24 -30.75 -16.68
CA PHE A 37 23.36 -30.09 -17.34
C PHE A 37 23.14 -28.73 -18.03
N VAL A 38 23.50 -27.64 -17.33
CA VAL A 38 24.16 -26.48 -17.97
C VAL A 38 25.19 -25.85 -17.01
N THR A 39 26.45 -25.80 -17.43
CA THR A 39 27.58 -25.14 -16.74
C THR A 39 27.58 -23.61 -16.96
N PRO A 40 28.19 -22.80 -16.07
CA PRO A 40 28.02 -21.35 -16.09
C PRO A 40 29.04 -20.66 -16.99
N SER A 41 28.74 -20.49 -18.28
CA SER A 41 29.35 -19.43 -19.11
C SER A 41 28.58 -19.17 -20.42
N LEU A 42 27.32 -18.73 -20.34
CA LEU A 42 26.62 -18.20 -21.51
C LEU A 42 26.26 -16.72 -21.31
N SER A 43 26.88 -15.85 -22.10
CA SER A 43 26.54 -14.42 -22.10
C SER A 43 25.16 -14.18 -22.74
N TRP A 44 24.45 -13.19 -22.22
CA TRP A 44 23.07 -12.83 -22.58
C TRP A 44 22.85 -12.61 -24.09
N ARG A 45 23.91 -12.28 -24.83
CA ARG A 45 23.89 -12.11 -26.30
C ARG A 45 23.75 -13.43 -27.07
N LYS A 46 24.17 -14.58 -26.51
CA LYS A 46 24.00 -15.90 -27.14
C LYS A 46 22.58 -16.45 -26.97
N LEU A 47 21.96 -16.25 -25.81
CA LEU A 47 20.58 -16.66 -25.52
C LEU A 47 19.55 -15.88 -26.36
N SER A 48 19.73 -14.57 -26.52
CA SER A 48 18.88 -13.74 -27.39
C SER A 48 18.91 -14.19 -28.85
N ARG A 49 20.08 -14.63 -29.37
CA ARG A 49 20.20 -15.15 -30.75
C ARG A 49 19.58 -16.54 -30.91
N MET A 50 19.61 -17.40 -29.89
CA MET A 50 18.96 -18.71 -29.94
C MET A 50 17.43 -18.57 -29.99
N CYS A 51 16.83 -17.74 -29.13
CA CYS A 51 15.39 -17.49 -29.15
C CYS A 51 14.92 -16.84 -30.46
N SER A 52 15.74 -15.96 -31.05
CA SER A 52 15.41 -15.34 -32.33
C SER A 52 15.47 -16.32 -33.51
N LYS A 53 16.35 -17.35 -33.47
CA LYS A 53 16.44 -18.39 -34.51
C LYS A 53 15.30 -19.42 -34.43
N VAL A 54 14.90 -19.81 -33.23
CA VAL A 54 13.77 -20.74 -33.02
C VAL A 54 12.44 -20.15 -33.49
N LEU A 55 12.30 -18.82 -33.48
CA LEU A 55 11.11 -18.11 -33.94
C LEU A 55 11.10 -17.79 -35.44
N THR A 56 12.22 -17.92 -36.16
CA THR A 56 12.30 -17.61 -37.59
C THR A 56 12.39 -18.83 -38.51
N GLU A 57 12.75 -20.01 -38.00
CA GLU A 57 12.90 -21.22 -38.82
C GLU A 57 12.26 -22.44 -38.14
N SER A 58 10.92 -22.56 -38.21
CA SER A 58 10.22 -23.85 -38.39
C SER A 58 8.69 -23.66 -38.43
N PRO A 59 7.98 -24.19 -39.44
CA PRO A 59 6.53 -24.25 -39.45
C PRO A 59 6.06 -25.50 -38.70
N MET A 60 5.53 -25.34 -37.48
CA MET A 60 4.73 -26.40 -36.84
C MET A 60 3.28 -25.95 -36.70
N LYS A 61 2.43 -26.69 -37.40
CA LYS A 61 0.97 -26.57 -37.45
C LYS A 61 0.37 -26.70 -36.04
N LEU A 62 -0.47 -25.75 -35.65
CA LEU A 62 -1.54 -25.95 -34.67
C LEU A 62 -2.88 -25.95 -35.43
N PRO A 63 -3.86 -26.79 -35.04
CA PRO A 63 -5.04 -27.07 -35.84
C PRO A 63 -5.97 -25.85 -35.91
N VAL A 64 -6.56 -25.68 -37.09
CA VAL A 64 -7.63 -24.73 -37.39
C VAL A 64 -8.89 -25.12 -36.63
N ALA A 65 -9.46 -24.18 -35.88
CA ALA A 65 -10.87 -24.17 -35.52
C ALA A 65 -11.41 -22.77 -35.85
N GLU A 66 -12.08 -22.68 -36.99
CA GLU A 66 -12.81 -21.51 -37.47
C GLU A 66 -14.01 -21.25 -36.55
N GLU A 67 -13.91 -20.30 -35.61
CA GLU A 67 -15.13 -19.71 -34.99
C GLU A 67 -14.95 -18.33 -34.30
N ALA A 68 -13.77 -17.70 -34.36
CA ALA A 68 -13.48 -16.49 -33.56
C ALA A 68 -13.48 -15.13 -34.30
N VAL A 69 -14.08 -15.02 -35.49
CA VAL A 69 -14.05 -13.77 -36.29
C VAL A 69 -15.36 -12.97 -36.25
N VAL A 70 -16.43 -13.47 -35.61
CA VAL A 70 -17.75 -12.79 -35.63
C VAL A 70 -17.98 -11.81 -34.46
N ASP A 71 -17.15 -11.78 -33.42
CA ASP A 71 -17.44 -10.98 -32.21
C ASP A 71 -16.66 -9.65 -32.05
N LEU A 72 -15.71 -9.33 -32.94
CA LEU A 72 -15.02 -8.03 -32.91
C LEU A 72 -15.88 -6.88 -33.47
N GLU A 73 -16.82 -7.16 -34.37
CA GLU A 73 -17.72 -6.13 -34.93
C GLU A 73 -18.86 -5.75 -33.98
N LYS A 74 -19.24 -6.62 -33.02
CA LYS A 74 -20.27 -6.30 -32.02
C LYS A 74 -19.76 -5.38 -30.90
N GLY A 75 -18.46 -5.40 -30.59
CA GLY A 75 -17.87 -4.57 -29.53
C GLY A 75 -17.82 -3.07 -29.85
N CYS A 76 -17.75 -2.70 -31.13
CA CYS A 76 -17.71 -1.29 -31.56
C CYS A 76 -19.06 -0.57 -31.50
N ASN A 77 -20.17 -1.31 -31.33
CA ASN A 77 -21.52 -0.75 -31.25
C ASN A 77 -21.96 -0.39 -29.82
N LEU A 78 -21.11 -0.60 -28.81
CA LEU A 78 -21.39 -0.27 -27.40
C LEU A 78 -20.78 1.08 -26.96
N LEU A 79 -20.15 1.83 -27.86
CA LEU A 79 -19.56 3.13 -27.55
C LEU A 79 -20.56 4.28 -27.76
N ASP A 80 -20.73 5.08 -26.71
CA ASP A 80 -21.53 6.30 -26.63
C ASP A 80 -21.29 7.22 -27.86
N PRO A 81 -22.34 7.81 -28.47
CA PRO A 81 -22.23 8.74 -29.60
C PRO A 81 -21.24 9.91 -29.39
N ALA A 82 -20.99 10.34 -28.15
CA ALA A 82 -20.02 11.37 -27.82
C ALA A 82 -18.57 10.95 -28.12
N VAL A 83 -18.26 9.66 -27.95
CA VAL A 83 -16.92 9.09 -28.21
C VAL A 83 -16.66 8.96 -29.71
N LYS A 84 -17.69 8.64 -30.51
CA LYS A 84 -17.59 8.58 -31.98
C LYS A 84 -17.23 9.92 -32.63
N LYS A 85 -17.59 11.05 -31.99
CA LYS A 85 -17.34 12.40 -32.52
C LYS A 85 -15.89 12.86 -32.36
N LEU A 86 -15.13 12.26 -31.43
CA LEU A 86 -13.71 12.56 -31.23
C LEU A 86 -12.79 11.98 -32.32
N PHE A 87 -13.25 10.97 -33.07
CA PHE A 87 -12.40 10.22 -34.00
C PHE A 87 -12.64 10.51 -35.49
N THR A 88 -13.63 11.32 -35.85
CA THR A 88 -14.09 11.42 -37.25
C THR A 88 -13.86 12.77 -37.95
N SER A 89 -13.18 13.75 -37.36
CA SER A 89 -12.89 15.00 -38.08
C SER A 89 -11.40 15.27 -38.29
N THR A 90 -10.88 14.84 -39.44
CA THR A 90 -9.72 15.50 -40.07
C THR A 90 -9.94 15.60 -41.57
N SER A 91 -10.05 16.82 -42.08
CA SER A 91 -9.67 17.23 -43.44
C SER A 91 -9.04 18.63 -43.40
N PRO A 92 -8.13 18.99 -44.33
CA PRO A 92 -7.08 19.98 -44.10
C PRO A 92 -7.25 21.29 -44.89
N SER A 93 -6.80 22.43 -44.34
CA SER A 93 -6.47 23.64 -45.11
C SER A 93 -5.29 24.46 -44.54
N THR A 94 -4.21 24.43 -45.32
CA THR A 94 -3.15 25.42 -45.64
C THR A 94 -2.81 26.66 -44.76
N SER A 95 -1.50 26.70 -44.37
CA SER A 95 -0.53 27.84 -44.40
C SER A 95 -0.42 28.79 -43.17
N PRO A 96 0.68 29.58 -43.00
CA PRO A 96 1.86 29.16 -42.24
C PRO A 96 2.37 30.16 -41.16
N LEU A 97 3.34 29.69 -40.34
CA LEU A 97 4.29 30.41 -39.48
C LEU A 97 3.74 31.28 -38.31
N LYS A 98 4.12 30.90 -37.09
CA LYS A 98 4.88 31.76 -36.16
C LYS A 98 5.56 30.93 -35.07
N THR A 99 6.83 31.26 -34.86
CA THR A 99 7.76 30.74 -33.85
C THR A 99 7.31 31.11 -32.43
N GLY A 100 7.29 30.14 -31.52
CA GLY A 100 7.04 30.37 -30.09
C GLY A 100 7.18 29.08 -29.28
N ALA A 101 8.20 29.06 -28.41
CA ALA A 101 8.52 28.12 -27.33
C ALA A 101 7.63 26.85 -27.18
N GLU A 102 8.24 25.68 -27.38
CA GLU A 102 7.67 24.37 -27.05
C GLU A 102 7.42 24.25 -25.53
N ALA A 103 6.17 24.44 -25.11
CA ALA A 103 5.69 23.89 -23.85
C ALA A 103 5.49 22.37 -24.03
N LYS A 104 6.27 21.56 -23.31
CA LYS A 104 6.05 20.11 -23.21
C LYS A 104 4.61 19.85 -22.72
N PRO A 105 3.84 18.97 -23.38
CA PRO A 105 2.51 18.64 -22.91
C PRO A 105 2.63 17.82 -21.62
N THR A 106 2.31 18.44 -20.48
CA THR A 106 2.12 17.74 -19.21
C THR A 106 0.83 16.92 -19.33
N MET A 107 0.97 15.65 -19.67
CA MET A 107 -0.14 14.71 -19.58
C MET A 107 -0.45 14.46 -18.10
N SER A 108 -1.60 14.97 -17.64
CA SER A 108 -2.17 14.59 -16.35
C SER A 108 -2.53 13.10 -16.40
N LEU A 109 -1.77 12.30 -15.69
CA LEU A 109 -2.09 10.91 -15.42
C LEU A 109 -3.43 10.82 -14.66
N PHE A 110 -4.28 9.87 -15.02
CA PHE A 110 -5.52 9.60 -14.28
C PHE A 110 -5.20 9.25 -12.81
N PRO A 111 -6.10 9.52 -11.83
CA PRO A 111 -5.80 9.34 -10.40
C PRO A 111 -5.30 7.93 -10.02
N ALA A 112 -5.83 6.88 -10.66
CA ALA A 112 -5.40 5.50 -10.44
C ALA A 112 -3.95 5.26 -10.91
N SER A 113 -3.50 5.88 -12.01
CA SER A 113 -2.13 5.74 -12.48
C SER A 113 -1.14 6.56 -11.63
N LEU A 114 -1.56 7.67 -11.03
CA LEU A 114 -0.76 8.41 -10.04
C LEU A 114 -0.54 7.62 -8.75
N PHE A 115 -1.57 6.90 -8.27
CA PHE A 115 -1.45 6.01 -7.11
C PHE A 115 -0.45 4.88 -7.38
N LEU A 116 -0.64 4.16 -8.49
CA LEU A 116 0.25 3.06 -8.89
C LEU A 116 1.66 3.54 -9.16
N GLN A 117 1.83 4.72 -9.78
CA GLN A 117 3.14 5.29 -10.05
C GLN A 117 3.85 5.68 -8.75
N ARG A 118 3.19 6.33 -7.79
CA ARG A 118 3.81 6.61 -6.48
C ARG A 118 4.24 5.33 -5.76
N SER A 119 3.39 4.31 -5.78
CA SER A 119 3.72 2.99 -5.22
C SER A 119 4.93 2.37 -5.92
N PHE A 120 4.99 2.47 -7.25
CA PHE A 120 6.10 1.98 -8.06
C PHE A 120 7.40 2.76 -7.84
N ASP A 121 7.32 4.09 -7.73
CA ASP A 121 8.45 4.98 -7.45
C ASP A 121 9.04 4.66 -6.06
N ILE A 122 8.19 4.44 -5.05
CA ILE A 122 8.60 4.00 -3.71
C ILE A 122 9.30 2.64 -3.77
N MET A 123 8.77 1.68 -4.53
CA MET A 123 9.36 0.36 -4.67
C MET A 123 10.71 0.39 -5.41
N THR A 124 10.83 1.18 -6.47
CA THR A 124 12.05 1.27 -7.30
C THR A 124 13.15 2.10 -6.68
N ALA A 125 12.82 3.17 -5.95
CA ALA A 125 13.78 3.94 -5.17
C ALA A 125 14.50 3.08 -4.11
N ASN A 126 13.82 2.06 -3.57
CA ASN A 126 14.37 1.14 -2.58
C ASN A 126 15.02 -0.13 -3.18
N ALA A 127 14.72 -0.48 -4.43
CA ALA A 127 15.30 -1.65 -5.09
C ALA A 127 16.69 -1.39 -5.70
N SER A 128 17.13 -0.13 -5.82
CA SER A 128 18.31 0.28 -6.60
C SER A 128 19.60 0.45 -5.78
N SER A 129 19.65 0.02 -4.51
CA SER A 129 20.85 0.22 -3.69
C SER A 129 21.48 -1.09 -3.19
N ASP A 130 22.55 -1.53 -3.89
CA ASP A 130 23.65 -2.36 -3.37
C ASP A 130 24.50 -1.60 -2.30
N LYS A 131 23.87 -0.68 -1.55
CA LYS A 131 24.51 0.03 -0.45
C LYS A 131 24.27 -0.78 0.81
N LYS A 132 25.33 -0.99 1.60
CA LYS A 132 25.29 -1.45 3.00
C LYS A 132 24.02 -0.87 3.65
N ARG A 133 23.01 -1.72 3.93
CA ARG A 133 21.72 -1.28 4.48
C ARG A 133 22.04 -0.48 5.75
N GLU A 134 21.86 0.83 5.73
CA GLU A 134 21.99 1.66 6.93
C GLU A 134 21.07 1.07 7.99
N ALA A 135 21.56 0.95 9.22
CA ALA A 135 20.77 0.37 10.30
C ALA A 135 19.49 1.20 10.48
N ARG A 136 18.33 0.57 10.30
CA ARG A 136 17.04 1.24 10.50
C ARG A 136 16.90 1.68 11.96
N PRO A 137 16.21 2.80 12.24
CA PRO A 137 15.93 3.20 13.61
C PRO A 137 15.09 2.14 14.33
N PHE A 138 15.23 2.09 15.65
CA PHE A 138 14.35 1.32 16.52
C PHE A 138 12.93 1.87 16.38
N THR A 139 12.05 1.11 15.74
CA THR A 139 10.73 1.57 15.31
C THR A 139 9.65 0.99 16.21
N VAL A 140 8.90 1.87 16.87
CA VAL A 140 7.82 1.51 17.77
C VAL A 140 6.50 1.98 17.18
N SER A 141 5.54 1.07 17.09
CA SER A 141 4.18 1.42 16.69
C SER A 141 3.28 1.59 17.90
N ILE A 142 2.57 2.71 17.94
CA ILE A 142 1.64 3.06 19.01
C ILE A 142 0.25 2.72 18.49
N GLU A 143 -0.33 1.67 19.04
CA GLU A 143 -1.56 1.04 18.60
C GLU A 143 -2.69 1.27 19.60
N GLY A 144 -3.92 1.29 19.09
CA GLY A 144 -5.12 1.41 19.92
C GLY A 144 -6.30 2.06 19.22
N ASN A 145 -7.45 1.93 19.85
CA ASN A 145 -8.73 2.38 19.32
C ASN A 145 -8.74 3.89 19.02
N ILE A 146 -9.70 4.35 18.23
CA ILE A 146 -9.93 5.78 18.01
C ILE A 146 -10.19 6.42 19.37
N GLY A 147 -9.52 7.54 19.69
CA GLY A 147 -9.66 8.19 21.00
C GLY A 147 -8.88 7.54 22.17
N SER A 148 -8.03 6.53 21.93
CA SER A 148 -7.25 5.87 23.01
C SER A 148 -6.08 6.68 23.58
N GLY A 149 -5.75 7.85 23.00
CA GLY A 149 -4.67 8.71 23.48
C GLY A 149 -3.32 8.56 22.76
N LYS A 150 -3.27 7.91 21.59
CA LYS A 150 -2.02 7.71 20.82
C LYS A 150 -1.28 9.01 20.48
N SER A 151 -1.98 10.03 19.99
CA SER A 151 -1.34 11.32 19.69
C SER A 151 -0.79 11.99 20.96
N THR A 152 -1.46 11.82 22.12
CA THR A 152 -0.98 12.29 23.43
C THR A 152 0.27 11.53 23.87
N PHE A 153 0.32 10.22 23.66
CA PHE A 153 1.52 9.42 23.88
C PHE A 153 2.69 9.94 23.03
N LEU A 154 2.48 10.17 21.73
CA LEU A 154 3.54 10.70 20.87
C LEU A 154 4.04 12.07 21.34
N GLN A 155 3.13 12.97 21.76
CA GLN A 155 3.50 14.28 22.31
C GLN A 155 4.34 14.16 23.58
N HIS A 156 4.08 13.18 24.44
CA HIS A 156 4.87 12.93 25.65
C HIS A 156 6.34 12.59 25.32
N PHE A 157 6.54 11.74 24.30
CA PHE A 157 7.89 11.29 23.91
C PHE A 157 8.58 12.22 22.91
N SER A 158 7.85 13.07 22.17
CA SER A 158 8.45 13.99 21.19
C SER A 158 9.36 15.05 21.82
N ALA A 159 9.22 15.30 23.13
CA ALA A 159 10.09 16.21 23.86
C ALA A 159 11.46 15.60 24.21
N LEU A 160 11.64 14.29 24.03
CA LEU A 160 12.88 13.60 24.37
C LEU A 160 13.91 13.68 23.23
N PRO A 161 15.21 13.81 23.55
CA PRO A 161 16.25 13.80 22.54
C PRO A 161 16.35 12.41 21.88
N GLY A 162 16.68 12.40 20.59
CA GLY A 162 16.87 11.15 19.83
C GLY A 162 15.59 10.40 19.48
N VAL A 163 14.43 11.06 19.53
CA VAL A 163 13.13 10.50 19.15
C VAL A 163 12.53 11.29 18.00
N SER A 164 12.13 10.58 16.95
CA SER A 164 11.27 11.12 15.89
C SER A 164 9.87 10.53 16.02
N THR A 165 8.85 11.39 16.01
CA THR A 165 7.44 10.99 16.12
C THR A 165 6.69 11.29 14.83
N PHE A 166 5.88 10.34 14.36
CA PHE A 166 5.05 10.49 13.18
C PHE A 166 3.60 10.17 13.50
N GLN A 167 2.73 11.18 13.44
CA GLN A 167 1.29 11.03 13.67
C GLN A 167 0.57 10.50 12.43
N GLU A 168 -0.67 10.03 12.62
CA GLU A 168 -1.55 9.70 11.49
C GLU A 168 -1.80 10.96 10.65
N PRO A 169 -1.67 10.90 9.31
CA PRO A 169 -1.79 12.07 8.46
C PRO A 169 -3.26 12.37 8.15
N LEU A 170 -4.05 12.64 9.20
CA LEU A 170 -5.50 12.90 9.10
C LEU A 170 -5.80 14.02 8.10
N ASN A 171 -4.94 15.03 8.02
CA ASN A 171 -5.04 16.13 7.05
C ASN A 171 -5.01 15.65 5.58
N LEU A 172 -4.25 14.60 5.28
CA LEU A 172 -4.23 14.01 3.93
C LEU A 172 -5.52 13.25 3.65
N TRP A 173 -6.12 12.64 4.67
CA TRP A 173 -7.34 11.85 4.54
C TRP A 173 -8.60 12.73 4.49
N THR A 174 -8.59 13.89 5.14
CA THR A 174 -9.69 14.86 5.13
C THR A 174 -9.59 15.87 4.00
N ASN A 175 -8.43 16.01 3.36
CA ASN A 175 -8.23 16.88 2.22
C ASN A 175 -7.25 16.30 1.19
N LEU A 176 -7.72 15.30 0.43
CA LEU A 176 -7.02 14.83 -0.76
C LEU A 176 -7.42 15.69 -1.97
N GLN A 177 -6.67 16.76 -2.23
CA GLN A 177 -6.92 17.66 -3.37
C GLN A 177 -8.37 18.20 -3.39
N GLY A 178 -8.90 18.58 -2.24
CA GLY A 178 -10.28 19.04 -2.07
C GLY A 178 -11.29 17.94 -1.73
N HIS A 179 -10.89 16.67 -1.68
CA HIS A 179 -11.77 15.56 -1.33
C HIS A 179 -11.55 15.05 0.09
N ASN A 180 -12.62 15.05 0.90
CA ASN A 180 -12.62 14.46 2.24
C ASN A 180 -12.92 12.96 2.16
N LEU A 181 -11.88 12.13 2.01
CA LEU A 181 -12.03 10.67 1.93
C LEU A 181 -12.49 10.06 3.26
N LEU A 182 -12.04 10.60 4.39
CA LEU A 182 -12.49 10.14 5.71
C LEU A 182 -13.99 10.39 5.93
N GLY A 183 -14.47 11.57 5.55
CA GLY A 183 -15.90 11.89 5.57
C GLY A 183 -16.70 10.95 4.68
N LYS A 184 -16.23 10.72 3.45
CA LYS A 184 -16.86 9.79 2.50
C LYS A 184 -16.92 8.36 3.01
N LEU A 185 -15.89 7.89 3.72
CA LEU A 185 -15.91 6.58 4.38
C LEU A 185 -17.06 6.49 5.39
N TYR A 186 -17.30 7.54 6.18
CA TYR A 186 -18.38 7.55 7.15
C TYR A 186 -19.77 7.73 6.53
N GLU A 187 -19.86 8.43 5.39
CA GLU A 187 -21.11 8.60 4.63
C GLU A 187 -21.58 7.29 3.97
N ASP A 188 -20.68 6.60 3.27
CA ASP A 188 -20.97 5.34 2.57
C ASP A 188 -19.76 4.39 2.65
N PRO A 189 -19.67 3.61 3.76
CA PRO A 189 -18.56 2.69 3.95
C PRO A 189 -18.45 1.63 2.86
N GLU A 190 -19.56 1.16 2.28
CA GLU A 190 -19.52 0.12 1.25
C GLU A 190 -18.87 0.62 -0.04
N ARG A 191 -19.14 1.88 -0.43
CA ARG A 191 -18.57 2.46 -1.64
C ARG A 191 -17.11 2.90 -1.46
N TRP A 192 -16.77 3.41 -0.28
CA TRP A 192 -15.53 4.15 -0.07
C TRP A 192 -14.45 3.38 0.71
N SER A 193 -14.78 2.24 1.34
CA SER A 193 -13.81 1.47 2.13
C SER A 193 -12.59 1.07 1.31
N PHE A 194 -12.76 0.51 0.12
CA PHE A 194 -11.62 0.08 -0.70
C PHE A 194 -10.66 1.23 -1.02
N LEU A 195 -11.19 2.37 -1.49
CA LEU A 195 -10.38 3.54 -1.82
C LEU A 195 -9.70 4.12 -0.58
N PHE A 196 -10.44 4.24 0.53
CA PHE A 196 -9.91 4.77 1.77
C PHE A 196 -8.79 3.89 2.33
N GLN A 197 -9.00 2.57 2.43
CA GLN A 197 -8.00 1.63 2.95
C GLN A 197 -6.75 1.58 2.06
N SER A 198 -6.91 1.66 0.73
CA SER A 198 -5.79 1.78 -0.22
C SER A 198 -4.95 3.04 0.03
N TYR A 199 -5.62 4.17 0.27
CA TYR A 199 -4.95 5.45 0.52
C TYR A 199 -4.29 5.53 1.90
N VAL A 200 -4.93 4.97 2.93
CA VAL A 200 -4.32 4.80 4.26
C VAL A 200 -3.06 3.96 4.17
N GLN A 201 -3.08 2.86 3.41
CA GLN A 201 -1.91 2.01 3.20
C GLN A 201 -0.76 2.79 2.54
N LEU A 202 -1.03 3.55 1.48
CA LEU A 202 -0.01 4.38 0.83
C LEU A 202 0.58 5.43 1.77
N THR A 203 -0.26 6.15 2.50
CA THR A 203 0.20 7.23 3.40
C THR A 203 0.96 6.70 4.60
N ARG A 204 0.54 5.58 5.19
CA ARG A 204 1.27 4.88 6.26
C ARG A 204 2.60 4.29 5.76
N LEU A 205 2.65 3.79 4.53
CA LEU A 205 3.91 3.36 3.92
C LEU A 205 4.90 4.52 3.81
N GLY A 206 4.44 5.70 3.38
CA GLY A 206 5.26 6.91 3.37
C GLY A 206 5.86 7.23 4.74
N ILE A 207 5.06 7.13 5.81
CA ILE A 207 5.54 7.31 7.19
C ILE A 207 6.56 6.24 7.57
N HIS A 208 6.31 4.96 7.29
CA HIS A 208 7.25 3.88 7.59
C HIS A 208 8.61 4.10 6.93
N LEU A 209 8.63 4.51 5.67
CA LEU A 209 9.85 4.71 4.89
C LEU A 209 10.51 6.08 5.10
N GLN A 210 9.84 7.00 5.81
CA GLN A 210 10.41 8.30 6.10
C GLN A 210 11.70 8.16 6.91
N LYS A 211 12.79 8.69 6.36
CA LYS A 211 14.10 8.71 7.01
C LYS A 211 14.09 9.64 8.21
N THR A 212 14.90 9.29 9.20
CA THR A 212 15.07 10.05 10.43
C THR A 212 16.51 9.90 10.90
N ASP A 213 17.08 10.99 11.41
CA ASP A 213 18.42 10.99 12.02
C ASP A 213 18.38 10.54 13.50
N CYS A 214 17.18 10.40 14.06
CA CYS A 214 16.98 9.90 15.42
C CYS A 214 17.06 8.37 15.49
N PRO A 215 17.69 7.79 16.53
CA PRO A 215 17.78 6.36 16.73
C PRO A 215 16.44 5.68 17.02
N VAL A 216 15.47 6.42 17.59
CA VAL A 216 14.13 5.91 17.90
C VAL A 216 13.08 6.59 17.02
N LYS A 217 12.20 5.79 16.44
CA LYS A 217 11.10 6.22 15.59
C LYS A 217 9.77 5.73 16.17
N LEU A 218 8.92 6.66 16.59
CA LEU A 218 7.57 6.37 17.08
C LEU A 218 6.54 6.70 16.01
N ILE A 219 5.68 5.74 15.66
CA ILE A 219 4.64 5.93 14.64
C ILE A 219 3.24 5.70 15.22
N GLU A 220 2.29 6.58 14.90
CA GLU A 220 0.89 6.40 15.25
C GLU A 220 0.25 5.38 14.31
N ARG A 221 0.03 4.17 14.84
CA ARG A 221 -0.39 2.97 14.10
C ARG A 221 0.59 2.54 13.01
N SER A 222 0.37 1.32 12.52
CA SER A 222 1.24 0.65 11.55
C SER A 222 0.51 0.24 10.27
N LEU A 223 1.28 -0.13 9.24
CA LEU A 223 0.74 -0.83 8.07
C LEU A 223 0.08 -2.16 8.45
N GLN A 224 0.67 -2.87 9.41
CA GLN A 224 0.20 -4.13 9.95
C GLN A 224 -1.18 -3.98 10.58
N ASN A 225 -1.39 -2.93 11.37
CA ASN A 225 -2.72 -2.62 11.91
C ASN A 225 -3.75 -2.35 10.80
N ASN A 226 -3.36 -1.68 9.73
CA ASN A 226 -4.27 -1.46 8.60
C ASN A 226 -4.74 -2.81 8.02
N ARG A 227 -3.77 -3.70 7.78
CA ARG A 227 -4.00 -5.03 7.20
C ARG A 227 -4.78 -5.97 8.12
N TYR A 228 -4.42 -6.06 9.40
CA TYR A 228 -4.91 -7.08 10.32
C TYR A 228 -6.05 -6.61 11.25
N CYS A 229 -6.34 -5.31 11.29
CA CYS A 229 -7.52 -4.80 12.01
C CYS A 229 -8.52 -4.14 11.05
N PHE A 230 -8.14 -3.07 10.36
CA PHE A 230 -9.10 -2.28 9.59
C PHE A 230 -9.62 -3.02 8.35
N VAL A 231 -8.73 -3.60 7.55
CA VAL A 231 -9.10 -4.36 6.35
C VAL A 231 -9.90 -5.63 6.71
N GLU A 232 -9.47 -6.38 7.73
CA GLU A 232 -10.23 -7.54 8.24
C GLU A 232 -11.63 -7.14 8.72
N SER A 233 -11.73 -6.07 9.53
CA SER A 233 -13.03 -5.59 10.03
C SER A 233 -13.97 -5.13 8.92
N ALA A 234 -13.40 -4.57 7.85
CA ALA A 234 -14.18 -4.07 6.72
C ALA A 234 -14.71 -5.22 5.85
N LEU A 235 -13.94 -6.30 5.67
CA LEU A 235 -14.42 -7.52 5.04
C LEU A 235 -15.56 -8.15 5.84
N ASP A 236 -15.35 -8.40 7.13
CA ASP A 236 -16.34 -9.08 7.98
C ASP A 236 -17.62 -8.26 8.18
N SER A 237 -17.52 -6.92 8.09
CA SER A 237 -18.68 -6.02 8.10
C SER A 237 -19.38 -5.89 6.74
N GLY A 238 -18.94 -6.58 5.68
CA GLY A 238 -19.48 -6.47 4.32
C GLY A 238 -19.16 -5.17 3.58
N LYS A 239 -18.27 -4.34 4.14
CA LYS A 239 -17.86 -3.03 3.60
C LYS A 239 -16.78 -3.15 2.52
N LEU A 240 -16.03 -4.25 2.53
CA LEU A 240 -15.18 -4.67 1.42
C LEU A 240 -15.76 -5.93 0.80
N LYS A 241 -15.79 -5.99 -0.53
CA LYS A 241 -16.12 -7.22 -1.25
C LYS A 241 -14.86 -8.09 -1.39
N GLY A 242 -15.05 -9.39 -1.64
CA GLY A 242 -13.94 -10.36 -1.66
C GLY A 242 -12.78 -9.98 -2.59
N ALA A 243 -13.07 -9.47 -3.80
CA ALA A 243 -12.04 -9.02 -4.73
C ALA A 243 -11.25 -7.80 -4.22
N GLU A 244 -11.93 -6.83 -3.60
CA GLU A 244 -11.31 -5.63 -3.04
C GLU A 244 -10.38 -5.98 -1.87
N TYR A 245 -10.84 -6.89 -1.00
CA TYR A 245 -10.02 -7.46 0.07
C TYR A 245 -8.77 -8.14 -0.48
N SER A 246 -8.91 -9.04 -1.46
CA SER A 246 -7.77 -9.75 -2.05
C SER A 246 -6.72 -8.80 -2.62
N VAL A 247 -7.14 -7.72 -3.31
CA VAL A 247 -6.22 -6.71 -3.85
C VAL A 247 -5.45 -5.99 -2.73
N LEU A 248 -6.12 -5.59 -1.64
CA LEU A 248 -5.46 -4.94 -0.51
C LEU A 248 -4.46 -5.89 0.19
N CYS A 249 -4.80 -7.17 0.29
CA CYS A 249 -3.94 -8.21 0.85
C CYS A 249 -2.69 -8.43 0.00
N GLU A 250 -2.86 -8.68 -1.31
CA GLU A 250 -1.73 -8.87 -2.24
C GLU A 250 -0.83 -7.63 -2.27
N TYR A 251 -1.43 -6.44 -2.20
CA TYR A 251 -0.65 -5.21 -2.14
C TYR A 251 0.16 -5.12 -0.84
N TYR A 252 -0.43 -5.44 0.31
CA TYR A 252 0.32 -5.52 1.57
C TYR A 252 1.47 -6.54 1.51
N ASP A 253 1.21 -7.75 1.02
CA ASP A 253 2.20 -8.83 0.94
C ASP A 253 3.36 -8.44 0.02
N LEU A 254 3.07 -7.75 -1.10
CA LEU A 254 4.10 -7.19 -1.97
C LEU A 254 4.97 -6.18 -1.22
N LEU A 255 4.37 -5.23 -0.50
CA LEU A 255 5.11 -4.22 0.27
C LEU A 255 5.98 -4.88 1.34
N GLU A 256 5.44 -5.83 2.10
CA GLU A 256 6.17 -6.58 3.13
C GLU A 256 7.35 -7.36 2.53
N SER A 257 7.19 -7.92 1.34
CA SER A 257 8.26 -8.69 0.66
C SER A 257 9.39 -7.82 0.08
N LYS A 258 9.13 -6.53 -0.21
CA LYS A 258 10.05 -5.66 -0.94
C LYS A 258 10.69 -4.57 -0.09
N LEU A 259 10.03 -4.16 0.99
CA LEU A 259 10.37 -2.95 1.73
C LEU A 259 10.64 -3.27 3.20
N ASP A 260 11.48 -2.46 3.82
CA ASP A 260 11.71 -2.55 5.25
C ASP A 260 10.61 -1.81 6.01
N ILE A 261 9.54 -2.53 6.34
CA ILE A 261 8.41 -2.06 7.15
C ILE A 261 8.43 -2.69 8.55
N GLY A 262 9.62 -3.05 9.03
CA GLY A 262 9.83 -3.70 10.33
C GLY A 262 9.42 -2.81 11.52
N ILE A 263 8.95 -3.47 12.57
CA ILE A 263 8.61 -2.87 13.87
C ILE A 263 9.37 -3.66 14.93
N ASP A 264 9.95 -2.98 15.92
CA ASP A 264 10.69 -3.62 17.03
C ASP A 264 9.87 -3.74 18.31
N LEU A 265 8.86 -2.89 18.47
CA LEU A 265 7.95 -2.90 19.60
C LEU A 265 6.57 -2.38 19.19
N ILE A 266 5.52 -3.01 19.68
CA ILE A 266 4.15 -2.49 19.59
C ILE A 266 3.72 -2.07 20.99
N VAL A 267 3.34 -0.81 21.14
CA VAL A 267 2.72 -0.30 22.37
C VAL A 267 1.22 -0.25 22.15
N TYR A 268 0.48 -1.14 22.82
CA TYR A 268 -0.97 -1.17 22.76
C TYR A 268 -1.57 -0.35 23.90
N LEU A 269 -2.09 0.83 23.57
CA LEU A 269 -2.90 1.63 24.48
C LEU A 269 -4.31 1.04 24.54
N ARG A 270 -4.50 0.11 25.48
CA ARG A 270 -5.73 -0.66 25.63
C ARG A 270 -6.74 0.16 26.42
N SER A 271 -7.88 0.45 25.82
CA SER A 271 -9.01 1.15 26.46
C SER A 271 -10.31 0.48 26.06
N THR A 272 -11.30 0.49 26.96
CA THR A 272 -12.64 0.00 26.63
C THR A 272 -13.31 0.93 25.60
N PRO A 273 -14.19 0.39 24.74
CA PRO A 273 -14.98 1.17 23.79
C PRO A 273 -15.73 2.34 24.44
N GLU A 274 -16.26 2.15 25.65
CA GLU A 274 -17.03 3.15 26.38
C GLU A 274 -16.15 4.33 26.81
N VAL A 275 -14.94 4.04 27.31
CA VAL A 275 -13.97 5.08 27.70
C VAL A 275 -13.57 5.90 26.48
N VAL A 276 -13.25 5.26 25.36
CA VAL A 276 -12.82 6.00 24.16
C VAL A 276 -13.96 6.76 23.51
N HIS A 277 -15.18 6.23 23.52
CA HIS A 277 -16.37 6.93 23.04
C HIS A 277 -16.60 8.22 23.85
N ASN A 278 -16.53 8.15 25.18
CA ASN A 278 -16.63 9.32 26.05
C ASN A 278 -15.50 10.34 25.77
N ARG A 279 -14.28 9.90 25.49
CA ARG A 279 -13.16 10.77 25.11
C ARG A 279 -13.39 11.45 23.77
N MET A 280 -13.92 10.72 22.78
CA MET A 280 -14.25 11.28 21.46
C MET A 280 -15.32 12.36 21.57
N LEU A 281 -16.38 12.11 22.34
CA LEU A 281 -17.44 13.10 22.60
C LEU A 281 -16.89 14.37 23.27
N LYS A 282 -16.03 14.22 24.29
CA LYS A 282 -15.38 15.37 24.96
C LYS A 282 -14.45 16.15 24.01
N ARG A 283 -13.75 15.47 23.11
CA ARG A 283 -12.82 16.08 22.15
C ARG A 283 -13.55 16.84 21.04
N GLY A 284 -14.73 16.38 20.63
CA GLY A 284 -15.61 17.11 19.72
C GLY A 284 -15.07 17.33 18.31
N ARG A 285 -14.30 16.39 17.75
CA ARG A 285 -13.87 16.48 16.33
C ARG A 285 -15.06 16.25 15.40
N ALA A 286 -15.22 17.11 14.40
CA ALA A 286 -16.33 17.03 13.46
C ALA A 286 -16.39 15.69 12.71
N GLU A 287 -15.23 15.12 12.32
CA GLU A 287 -15.22 13.85 11.58
C GLU A 287 -15.57 12.64 12.45
N GLU A 288 -15.55 12.78 13.77
CA GLU A 288 -15.75 11.69 14.73
C GLU A 288 -17.14 11.69 15.35
N ALA A 289 -17.90 12.78 15.19
CA ALA A 289 -19.20 12.98 15.83
C ALA A 289 -20.25 11.92 15.46
N GLY A 290 -20.12 11.30 14.28
CA GLY A 290 -21.03 10.25 13.78
C GLY A 290 -20.59 8.82 14.09
N VAL A 291 -19.48 8.60 14.80
CA VAL A 291 -18.93 7.25 15.01
C VAL A 291 -19.68 6.54 16.14
N PRO A 292 -20.40 5.44 15.87
CA PRO A 292 -21.19 4.76 16.89
C PRO A 292 -20.31 3.92 17.83
N LEU A 293 -20.74 3.77 19.08
CA LEU A 293 -20.09 2.90 20.07
C LEU A 293 -19.90 1.46 19.54
N GLU A 294 -20.86 0.92 18.80
CA GLU A 294 -20.77 -0.42 18.22
C GLU A 294 -19.61 -0.55 17.23
N TYR A 295 -19.29 0.50 16.48
CA TYR A 295 -18.10 0.50 15.64
C TYR A 295 -16.81 0.50 16.48
N LEU A 296 -16.79 1.22 17.59
CA LEU A 296 -15.63 1.22 18.51
C LEU A 296 -15.44 -0.13 19.18
N LYS A 297 -16.53 -0.84 19.53
CA LYS A 297 -16.50 -2.23 20.00
C LYS A 297 -15.95 -3.18 18.93
N LEU A 298 -16.39 -3.03 17.68
CA LEU A 298 -15.85 -3.80 16.56
C LEU A 298 -14.34 -3.61 16.44
N VAL A 299 -13.87 -2.35 16.37
CA VAL A 299 -12.43 -2.04 16.24
C VAL A 299 -11.64 -2.57 17.44
N HIS A 300 -12.17 -2.43 18.65
CA HIS A 300 -11.57 -3.00 19.86
C HIS A 300 -11.37 -4.51 19.72
N ASN A 301 -12.41 -5.25 19.29
CA ASN A 301 -12.32 -6.70 19.12
C ASN A 301 -11.24 -7.11 18.11
N TYR A 302 -11.00 -6.35 17.04
CA TYR A 302 -9.90 -6.64 16.11
C TYR A 302 -8.52 -6.35 16.70
N TYR A 303 -8.39 -5.32 17.54
CA TYR A 303 -7.15 -5.12 18.29
C TYR A 303 -6.88 -6.27 19.25
N GLU A 304 -7.90 -6.75 19.97
CA GLU A 304 -7.78 -7.90 20.88
C GLU A 304 -7.44 -9.18 20.12
N LYS A 305 -8.13 -9.45 18.99
CA LYS A 305 -7.84 -10.59 18.11
C LYS A 305 -6.40 -10.57 17.61
N TRP A 306 -5.93 -9.42 17.12
CA TRP A 306 -4.59 -9.33 16.56
C TRP A 306 -3.49 -9.32 17.62
N LEU A 307 -3.58 -8.42 18.60
CA LEU A 307 -2.48 -8.15 19.53
C LEU A 307 -2.43 -9.13 20.72
N LEU A 308 -3.55 -9.78 21.07
CA LEU A 308 -3.59 -10.74 22.19
C LEU A 308 -3.81 -12.18 21.73
N GLN A 309 -4.68 -12.38 20.73
CA GLN A 309 -5.03 -13.72 20.24
C GLN A 309 -4.18 -14.13 19.04
N HIS A 310 -3.34 -13.23 18.51
CA HIS A 310 -2.43 -13.47 17.39
C HIS A 310 -3.14 -13.91 16.10
N GLN A 311 -4.35 -13.41 15.87
CA GLN A 311 -5.19 -13.71 14.70
C GLN A 311 -5.46 -12.48 13.85
N PRO A 312 -5.43 -12.59 12.50
CA PRO A 312 -5.16 -13.81 11.73
C PRO A 312 -3.67 -14.18 11.64
N ARG A 313 -2.78 -13.28 12.09
CA ARG A 313 -1.33 -13.48 12.14
C ARG A 313 -0.78 -12.93 13.45
N ALA A 314 0.26 -13.57 13.98
CA ALA A 314 0.99 -13.04 15.13
C ALA A 314 1.56 -11.63 14.83
N PRO A 315 1.56 -10.71 15.82
CA PRO A 315 2.21 -9.43 15.68
C PRO A 315 3.70 -9.59 15.31
N PRO A 316 4.27 -8.73 14.46
CA PRO A 316 5.66 -8.84 14.01
C PRO A 316 6.69 -8.53 15.12
N ALA A 317 6.23 -8.01 16.27
CA ALA A 317 7.07 -7.51 17.34
C ALA A 317 6.43 -7.79 18.71
N PRO A 318 7.20 -7.78 19.81
CA PRO A 318 6.67 -7.82 21.16
C PRO A 318 5.61 -6.73 21.40
N VAL A 319 4.54 -7.08 22.13
CA VAL A 319 3.46 -6.16 22.48
C VAL A 319 3.58 -5.76 23.95
N LEU A 320 3.79 -4.46 24.18
CA LEU A 320 3.66 -3.83 25.50
C LEU A 320 2.25 -3.29 25.66
N ILE A 321 1.49 -3.82 26.62
CA ILE A 321 0.12 -3.39 26.90
C ILE A 321 0.14 -2.34 27.99
N ILE A 322 -0.49 -1.19 27.74
CA ILE A 322 -0.67 -0.11 28.71
C ILE A 322 -2.17 0.07 28.94
N ASP A 323 -2.59 0.07 30.21
CA ASP A 323 -3.99 0.28 30.56
C ASP A 323 -4.34 1.76 30.45
N ALA A 324 -4.82 2.13 29.26
CA ALA A 324 -5.21 3.49 28.95
C ALA A 324 -6.66 3.81 29.40
N ASN A 325 -7.31 3.00 30.25
CA ASN A 325 -8.59 3.38 30.86
C ASN A 325 -8.43 4.39 32.00
N LYS A 326 -7.25 4.44 32.61
CA LYS A 326 -6.91 5.31 33.73
C LYS A 326 -6.86 6.79 33.34
N GLU A 327 -6.82 7.65 34.34
CA GLU A 327 -6.61 9.08 34.17
C GLU A 327 -5.21 9.37 33.61
N LEU A 328 -5.07 10.47 32.87
CA LEU A 328 -3.83 10.78 32.14
C LEU A 328 -2.58 10.77 33.04
N GLY A 329 -2.69 11.29 34.27
CA GLY A 329 -1.57 11.30 35.22
C GLY A 329 -1.07 9.90 35.61
N GLU A 330 -1.94 8.90 35.68
CA GLU A 330 -1.56 7.51 35.97
C GLU A 330 -1.00 6.82 34.73
N VAL A 331 -1.62 7.04 33.57
CA VAL A 331 -1.14 6.50 32.29
C VAL A 331 0.28 7.03 31.98
N VAL A 332 0.57 8.30 32.29
CA VAL A 332 1.91 8.89 32.15
C VAL A 332 2.93 8.23 33.08
N LYS A 333 2.54 7.72 34.26
CA LYS A 333 3.45 6.93 35.11
C LYS A 333 3.84 5.63 34.41
N GLU A 334 2.89 4.92 33.82
CA GLU A 334 3.18 3.71 33.04
C GLU A 334 4.09 4.00 31.83
N TYR A 335 3.95 5.16 31.18
CA TYR A 335 4.87 5.58 30.11
C TYR A 335 6.31 5.69 30.62
N ASN A 336 6.49 6.31 31.79
CA ASN A 336 7.80 6.53 32.37
C ASN A 336 8.43 5.24 32.92
N GLU A 337 7.64 4.37 33.53
CA GLU A 337 8.09 3.05 34.02
C GLU A 337 8.57 2.16 32.88
N ASN A 338 7.90 2.22 31.73
CA ASN A 338 8.24 1.44 30.55
C ASN A 338 9.17 2.15 29.56
N LYS A 339 9.66 3.34 29.90
CA LYS A 339 10.45 4.19 29.01
C LYS A 339 11.66 3.45 28.41
N SER A 340 12.41 2.69 29.20
CA SER A 340 13.59 1.98 28.69
C SER A 340 13.27 0.95 27.61
N PHE A 341 12.07 0.35 27.63
CA PHE A 341 11.63 -0.57 26.57
C PHE A 341 11.19 0.20 25.33
N ILE A 342 10.42 1.29 25.53
CA ILE A 342 9.91 2.16 24.46
C ILE A 342 11.07 2.84 23.70
N MET A 343 12.15 3.17 24.40
CA MET A 343 13.34 3.79 23.82
C MET A 343 14.35 2.77 23.23
N GLY A 344 14.06 1.47 23.29
CA GLY A 344 14.94 0.42 22.78
C GLY A 344 16.22 0.20 23.60
N GLU A 345 16.29 0.76 24.82
CA GLU A 345 17.43 0.61 25.74
C GLU A 345 17.45 -0.78 26.40
N LYS A 346 16.28 -1.40 26.55
CA LYS A 346 16.11 -2.76 27.06
C LYS A 346 15.17 -3.56 26.15
N PRO A 347 15.47 -4.85 25.89
CA PRO A 347 14.53 -5.72 25.17
C PRO A 347 13.31 -6.02 26.05
N LEU A 348 12.13 -6.03 25.44
CA LEU A 348 10.92 -6.55 26.11
C LEU A 348 10.92 -8.07 26.02
N ILE A 349 11.18 -8.74 27.15
CA ILE A 349 11.15 -10.20 27.23
C ILE A 349 9.74 -10.64 27.61
N ILE A 350 8.97 -11.13 26.63
CA ILE A 350 7.67 -11.74 26.90
C ILE A 350 7.91 -13.18 27.39
N PRO A 351 7.40 -13.56 28.58
CA PRO A 351 7.54 -14.92 29.09
C PRO A 351 6.99 -15.95 28.09
N THR A 352 7.74 -17.02 27.86
CA THR A 352 7.51 -18.05 26.83
C THR A 352 6.14 -18.75 26.92
N ALA A 353 5.38 -18.55 28.00
CA ALA A 353 4.07 -19.15 28.25
C ALA A 353 2.93 -18.62 27.36
N MET A 354 3.10 -17.49 26.66
CA MET A 354 2.08 -16.93 25.74
C MET A 354 2.29 -17.30 24.25
N LYS A 355 3.21 -18.22 23.92
CA LYS A 355 3.48 -18.65 22.54
C LYS A 355 2.61 -19.83 22.06
N ARG A 356 1.42 -20.04 22.63
CA ARG A 356 0.54 -21.15 22.21
C ARG A 356 -0.40 -20.75 21.10
#